data_AF-A0A150RJV6-F1
#
_entry.id   AF-A0A150RJV6-F1
#
_cell.length_a   1.000
_cell.length_b   1.000
_cell.length_c   1.000
_cell.angle_alpha   90.00
_cell.angle_beta   90.00
_cell.angle_gamma   90.00
#
_symmetry.space_group_name_H-M   'P 1'
#
loop_
_entity.id
_entity.type
_entity.pdbx_description
1 polymer ?
#
loop_
_entity_poly.entity_id
_entity_poly.type
_entity_poly.pdbx_seq_one_letter_code
_entity_poly.pdbx_strand_id
1 'polypeptide(L)'
;MWKNQHLLAMALCAGAISTLGMGCELIATVDRSQIPGDNGVVVNACADGTKNGGETDVDCGGPDCPQCELAKACAEADDCASGFCADDVCCNAACDEDCDACAADLKESGDESGTCGPSKAETACGATTCSEGVETGRGTCDGTSTECEPGEPKECETFACDSEENACFTECTEDAHCALCHVCDAEEGTCSLAPAGTPGLGCEENQACDAAGACKPANGQECTDGEECASGSCVDGVCCNTGCDAACQACNIEGSLGECSNVAAGAEDGADCSGANVCDGEGACKLAPTETCAEDEECASGNCLGIFVCDEFPEP
;
A
#
# COMPACT_ATOMS: atom_id res chain seq x y z
N MET A 1 -27.55 86.79 -29.07
CA MET A 1 -28.67 86.06 -29.70
C MET A 1 -29.16 85.03 -28.69
N TRP A 2 -30.40 85.22 -28.18
CA TRP A 2 -31.33 84.25 -27.54
C TRP A 2 -30.82 83.33 -26.40
N LYS A 3 -31.53 83.06 -25.29
CA LYS A 3 -32.72 83.62 -24.60
C LYS A 3 -32.87 82.75 -23.34
N ASN A 4 -33.21 83.34 -22.19
CA ASN A 4 -33.73 82.60 -21.03
C ASN A 4 -34.84 81.63 -21.45
N GLN A 5 -34.76 80.35 -21.08
CA GLN A 5 -35.94 79.48 -21.02
C GLN A 5 -35.95 78.61 -19.76
N HIS A 6 -37.04 78.82 -19.02
CA HIS A 6 -37.51 78.14 -17.85
C HIS A 6 -37.55 76.61 -18.02
N LEU A 7 -37.07 75.87 -17.00
CA LEU A 7 -37.46 74.48 -16.82
C LEU A 7 -38.97 74.43 -16.52
N LEU A 8 -39.75 73.89 -17.45
CA LEU A 8 -41.11 73.42 -17.19
C LEU A 8 -41.02 72.08 -16.44
N ALA A 9 -41.34 72.08 -15.15
CA ALA A 9 -41.79 70.87 -14.47
C ALA A 9 -43.25 70.62 -14.88
N MET A 10 -43.49 69.69 -15.81
CA MET A 10 -44.84 69.17 -16.06
C MET A 10 -45.15 68.11 -15.01
N ALA A 11 -45.94 68.51 -14.01
CA ALA A 11 -46.64 67.59 -13.13
C ALA A 11 -47.86 67.01 -13.86
N LEU A 12 -47.84 65.71 -14.14
CA LEU A 12 -49.02 64.94 -14.51
C LEU A 12 -49.51 64.18 -13.25
N CYS A 13 -50.43 64.81 -12.52
CA CYS A 13 -51.28 64.11 -11.57
C CYS A 13 -52.60 63.75 -12.26
N ALA A 14 -52.82 62.46 -12.54
CA ALA A 14 -54.15 61.89 -12.69
C ALA A 14 -54.37 60.99 -11.46
N GLY A 15 -55.32 61.38 -10.61
CA GLY A 15 -55.39 60.94 -9.22
C GLY A 15 -56.04 59.58 -8.96
N ALA A 16 -55.77 59.07 -7.76
CA ALA A 16 -56.75 58.40 -6.93
C ALA A 16 -56.34 58.62 -5.45
N ILE A 17 -57.32 59.01 -4.64
CA ILE A 17 -57.21 59.32 -3.22
C ILE A 17 -57.40 58.02 -2.43
N SER A 18 -56.45 57.66 -1.57
CA SER A 18 -56.74 56.92 -0.34
C SER A 18 -55.64 57.15 0.69
N THR A 19 -56.06 57.77 1.78
CA THR A 19 -55.30 58.07 2.98
C THR A 19 -55.03 56.79 3.77
N LEU A 20 -53.76 56.52 4.09
CA LEU A 20 -53.25 56.00 5.36
C LEU A 20 -51.72 56.16 5.33
N GLY A 21 -51.16 56.76 6.38
CA GLY A 21 -49.79 57.27 6.39
C GLY A 21 -48.69 56.22 6.31
N MET A 22 -47.62 56.55 5.61
CA MET A 22 -46.23 56.21 5.89
C MET A 22 -45.34 57.10 5.01
N GLY A 23 -44.15 57.45 5.53
CA GLY A 23 -43.27 58.49 4.98
C GLY A 23 -42.95 58.30 3.49
N CYS A 24 -42.87 59.43 2.79
CA CYS A 24 -42.35 59.47 1.43
C CYS A 24 -40.82 59.33 1.54
N GLU A 25 -40.30 58.11 1.47
CA GLU A 25 -38.89 57.91 1.13
C GLU A 25 -38.67 58.40 -0.30
N LEU A 26 -37.85 59.42 -0.40
CA LEU A 26 -37.38 59.96 -1.67
C LEU A 26 -36.37 58.97 -2.26
N ILE A 27 -36.83 57.96 -3.00
CA ILE A 27 -35.96 57.17 -3.87
C ILE A 27 -35.62 58.05 -5.09
N ALA A 28 -34.73 59.01 -4.89
CA ALA A 28 -34.01 59.61 -6.01
C ALA A 28 -32.87 58.64 -6.36
N THR A 29 -33.04 57.85 -7.43
CA THR A 29 -31.92 57.17 -8.05
C THR A 29 -31.01 58.24 -8.65
N VAL A 30 -29.99 58.64 -7.89
CA VAL A 30 -28.92 59.51 -8.39
C VAL A 30 -28.08 58.66 -9.34
N ASP A 31 -28.29 58.84 -10.64
CA ASP A 31 -27.40 58.32 -11.67
C ASP A 31 -26.06 59.07 -11.59
N ARG A 32 -25.11 58.46 -10.88
CA ARG A 32 -23.79 59.02 -10.57
C ARG A 32 -22.90 59.15 -11.83
N SER A 33 -23.30 58.54 -12.96
CA SER A 33 -22.57 58.60 -14.23
C SER A 33 -22.59 59.99 -14.90
N GLN A 34 -23.37 60.94 -14.37
CA GLN A 34 -23.58 62.27 -14.96
C GLN A 34 -22.87 63.40 -14.19
N ILE A 35 -22.04 63.12 -13.18
CA ILE A 35 -21.32 64.16 -12.41
C ILE A 35 -20.00 64.50 -13.10
N PRO A 36 -19.83 65.69 -13.75
CA PRO A 36 -18.61 66.04 -14.46
C PRO A 36 -17.52 66.44 -13.47
N GLY A 37 -16.43 65.66 -13.41
CA GLY A 37 -15.35 65.81 -12.43
C GLY A 37 -15.17 64.59 -11.53
N ASP A 38 -16.09 63.62 -11.60
CA ASP A 38 -15.88 62.28 -11.07
C ASP A 38 -15.05 61.50 -12.10
N ASN A 39 -13.72 61.65 -12.03
CA ASN A 39 -12.82 60.70 -12.68
C ASN A 39 -13.17 59.36 -12.06
N GLY A 40 -13.96 58.56 -12.78
CA GLY A 40 -14.66 57.37 -12.30
C GLY A 40 -13.95 56.81 -11.09
N VAL A 41 -14.55 57.04 -9.91
CA VAL A 41 -13.97 56.56 -8.67
C VAL A 41 -13.66 55.10 -8.96
N VAL A 42 -12.37 54.76 -8.99
CA VAL A 42 -11.94 53.44 -8.54
C VAL A 42 -12.44 53.41 -7.11
N VAL A 43 -13.75 53.13 -6.97
CA VAL A 43 -14.35 52.83 -5.68
C VAL A 43 -13.49 51.69 -5.25
N ASN A 44 -12.73 51.94 -4.19
CA ASN A 44 -11.87 50.93 -3.64
C ASN A 44 -12.82 49.79 -3.28
N ALA A 45 -12.86 48.74 -4.11
CA ALA A 45 -13.73 47.59 -3.91
C ALA A 45 -13.54 47.07 -2.48
N CYS A 46 -12.27 47.08 -2.05
CA CYS A 46 -11.75 46.72 -0.73
C CYS A 46 -12.27 47.53 0.48
N ALA A 47 -13.33 48.33 0.36
CA ALA A 47 -13.92 49.09 1.46
C ALA A 47 -15.36 49.54 1.17
N ASP A 48 -16.07 48.89 0.25
CA ASP A 48 -17.41 49.28 -0.18
C ASP A 48 -18.55 48.47 0.47
N GLY A 49 -18.22 47.52 1.35
CA GLY A 49 -19.16 46.70 2.10
C GLY A 49 -19.74 45.54 1.30
N THR A 50 -19.22 45.26 0.10
CA THR A 50 -19.73 44.24 -0.80
C THR A 50 -18.59 43.41 -1.37
N LYS A 51 -18.64 42.07 -1.19
CA LYS A 51 -17.69 41.15 -1.83
C LYS A 51 -17.72 41.30 -3.35
N ASN A 52 -16.75 42.01 -3.92
CA ASN A 52 -16.66 42.28 -5.36
C ASN A 52 -15.22 42.46 -5.85
N GLY A 53 -15.05 42.65 -7.16
CA GLY A 53 -13.71 42.72 -7.76
C GLY A 53 -12.96 41.40 -7.59
N GLY A 54 -11.78 41.46 -6.95
CA GLY A 54 -10.90 40.31 -6.69
C GLY A 54 -10.98 39.75 -5.27
N GLU A 55 -11.90 40.24 -4.44
CA GLU A 55 -11.99 39.90 -3.02
C GLU A 55 -12.37 38.44 -2.72
N THR A 56 -11.78 37.87 -1.67
CA THR A 56 -12.15 36.54 -1.16
C THR A 56 -13.18 36.59 -0.03
N ASP A 57 -13.27 37.70 0.70
CA ASP A 57 -14.38 38.03 1.61
C ASP A 57 -14.70 39.54 1.50
N VAL A 58 -15.82 39.98 2.07
CA VAL A 58 -16.27 41.38 2.01
C VAL A 58 -15.14 42.33 2.42
N ASP A 59 -14.69 43.17 1.48
CA ASP A 59 -13.66 44.20 1.65
C ASP A 59 -12.23 43.67 1.95
N CYS A 60 -11.92 42.39 1.69
CA CYS A 60 -10.59 41.83 1.94
C CYS A 60 -10.21 40.63 1.05
N GLY A 61 -8.92 40.33 1.03
CA GLY A 61 -8.33 39.21 0.31
C GLY A 61 -8.28 39.42 -1.21
N GLY A 62 -7.63 38.50 -1.91
CA GLY A 62 -7.31 38.64 -3.32
C GLY A 62 -6.12 39.58 -3.58
N PRO A 63 -5.79 39.81 -4.85
CA PRO A 63 -4.52 40.43 -5.24
C PRO A 63 -4.41 41.93 -4.95
N ASP A 64 -5.54 42.64 -4.86
CA ASP A 64 -5.58 44.11 -4.83
C ASP A 64 -6.04 44.67 -3.46
N CYS A 65 -6.52 43.83 -2.56
CA CYS A 65 -7.11 44.21 -1.27
C CYS A 65 -6.23 43.81 -0.08
N PRO A 66 -6.40 44.45 1.10
CA PRO A 66 -5.69 44.02 2.30
C PRO A 66 -6.10 42.59 2.68
N GLN A 67 -5.18 41.89 3.33
CA GLN A 67 -5.43 40.53 3.80
C GLN A 67 -6.58 40.49 4.81
N CYS A 68 -7.39 39.45 4.72
CA CYS A 68 -8.51 39.17 5.59
C CYS A 68 -8.06 38.78 7.01
N GLU A 69 -8.85 39.18 8.01
CA GLU A 69 -8.69 38.73 9.39
C GLU A 69 -9.14 37.27 9.55
N LEU A 70 -8.91 36.69 10.74
CA LEU A 70 -9.38 35.34 11.06
C LEU A 70 -10.90 35.19 10.84
N ALA A 71 -11.33 33.97 10.56
CA ALA A 71 -12.73 33.57 10.32
C ALA A 71 -13.34 34.08 9.01
N LYS A 72 -12.59 34.84 8.20
CA LYS A 72 -13.00 35.34 6.89
C LYS A 72 -12.71 34.35 5.79
N ALA A 73 -13.46 34.42 4.70
CA ALA A 73 -13.25 33.56 3.55
C ALA A 73 -11.95 33.88 2.80
N CYS A 74 -11.23 32.84 2.39
CA CYS A 74 -9.99 32.93 1.62
C CYS A 74 -9.98 31.90 0.49
N ALA A 75 -9.12 32.10 -0.50
CA ALA A 75 -8.84 31.12 -1.56
C ALA A 75 -7.39 30.65 -1.50
N GLU A 76 -6.48 31.50 -1.03
CA GLU A 76 -5.05 31.22 -0.92
C GLU A 76 -4.49 31.77 0.40
N ALA A 77 -3.32 31.27 0.82
CA ALA A 77 -2.65 31.70 2.05
C ALA A 77 -2.40 33.21 2.11
N ASP A 78 -2.10 33.84 0.97
CA ASP A 78 -1.82 35.27 0.85
C ASP A 78 -3.05 36.14 1.10
N ASP A 79 -4.27 35.57 1.03
CA ASP A 79 -5.49 36.30 1.36
C ASP A 79 -5.62 36.57 2.86
N CYS A 80 -4.90 35.83 3.71
CA CYS A 80 -5.07 35.89 5.16
C CYS A 80 -3.93 36.65 5.84
N ALA A 81 -4.29 37.53 6.77
CA ALA A 81 -3.29 38.26 7.57
C ALA A 81 -2.41 37.32 8.40
N SER A 82 -2.91 36.12 8.70
CA SER A 82 -2.19 35.04 9.35
C SER A 82 -1.23 34.29 8.42
N GLY A 83 -1.44 34.36 7.10
CA GLY A 83 -0.75 33.53 6.11
C GLY A 83 -1.26 32.09 6.03
N PHE A 84 -2.39 31.78 6.66
CA PHE A 84 -2.98 30.44 6.67
C PHE A 84 -4.43 30.46 6.22
N CYS A 85 -4.68 29.82 5.08
CA CYS A 85 -6.02 29.59 4.54
C CYS A 85 -6.29 28.08 4.60
N ALA A 86 -7.24 27.66 5.45
CA ALA A 86 -7.66 26.27 5.58
C ALA A 86 -9.19 26.21 5.65
N ASP A 87 -9.80 25.19 5.05
CA ASP A 87 -11.27 25.08 4.90
C ASP A 87 -11.94 26.33 4.31
N ASP A 88 -11.29 26.97 3.33
CA ASP A 88 -11.70 28.24 2.72
C ASP A 88 -11.88 29.40 3.74
N VAL A 89 -11.23 29.31 4.91
CA VAL A 89 -11.30 30.27 6.01
C VAL A 89 -9.89 30.70 6.44
N CYS A 90 -9.71 31.96 6.82
CA CYS A 90 -8.48 32.44 7.42
C CYS A 90 -8.30 31.95 8.85
N CYS A 91 -7.23 31.19 9.08
CA CYS A 91 -6.99 30.42 10.30
C CYS A 91 -5.80 30.94 11.09
N ASN A 92 -5.75 30.62 12.38
CA ASN A 92 -4.64 31.00 13.26
C ASN A 92 -3.35 30.20 12.98
N ALA A 93 -3.47 29.06 12.30
CA ALA A 93 -2.39 28.17 11.85
C ALA A 93 -2.84 27.45 10.57
N ALA A 94 -1.97 26.61 9.99
CA ALA A 94 -2.26 25.88 8.76
C ALA A 94 -3.31 24.77 8.93
N CYS A 95 -3.52 24.28 10.17
CA CYS A 95 -4.39 23.13 10.48
C CYS A 95 -3.94 21.89 9.67
N ASP A 96 -2.65 21.53 9.82
CA ASP A 96 -1.99 20.50 8.99
C ASP A 96 -2.19 19.07 9.54
N GLU A 97 -2.81 18.94 10.71
CA GLU A 97 -3.12 17.66 11.32
C GLU A 97 -4.35 17.00 10.64
N ASP A 98 -4.33 15.67 10.52
CA ASP A 98 -5.32 14.89 9.73
C ASP A 98 -6.78 15.10 10.17
N CYS A 99 -6.99 15.46 11.44
CA CYS A 99 -8.31 15.72 12.02
C CYS A 99 -8.49 17.17 12.47
N ASP A 100 -7.71 18.10 11.94
CA ASP A 100 -7.86 19.51 12.23
C ASP A 100 -8.82 20.19 11.25
N ALA A 101 -9.70 21.03 11.78
CA ALA A 101 -10.63 21.84 11.02
C ALA A 101 -10.58 23.29 11.48
N CYS A 102 -10.74 24.22 10.55
CA CYS A 102 -10.79 25.64 10.79
C CYS A 102 -12.20 26.23 10.62
N ALA A 103 -13.00 25.69 9.69
CA ALA A 103 -14.39 26.11 9.51
C ALA A 103 -15.28 25.58 10.64
N ALA A 104 -16.15 26.44 11.19
CA ALA A 104 -17.01 26.10 12.32
C ALA A 104 -17.91 24.89 12.08
N ASP A 105 -18.37 24.69 10.85
CA ASP A 105 -19.25 23.60 10.45
C ASP A 105 -18.53 22.26 10.25
N LEU A 106 -17.20 22.25 10.25
CA LEU A 106 -16.38 21.04 10.18
C LEU A 106 -15.90 20.58 11.56
N LYS A 107 -16.02 21.43 12.59
CA LYS A 107 -15.62 21.12 13.98
C LYS A 107 -16.72 20.46 14.78
N GLU A 108 -16.33 19.63 15.74
CA GLU A 108 -17.24 19.06 16.75
C GLU A 108 -17.66 20.10 17.80
N SER A 109 -16.74 21.01 18.16
CA SER A 109 -16.85 21.88 19.34
C SER A 109 -17.86 23.02 19.21
N GLY A 110 -18.46 23.25 18.03
CA GLY A 110 -19.33 24.41 17.79
C GLY A 110 -18.60 25.75 17.91
N ASP A 111 -17.27 25.73 17.85
CA ASP A 111 -16.41 26.91 17.88
C ASP A 111 -16.55 27.72 16.58
N GLU A 112 -16.33 29.04 16.68
CA GLU A 112 -16.33 29.92 15.52
C GLU A 112 -15.19 29.57 14.54
N SER A 113 -15.38 29.97 13.28
CA SER A 113 -14.36 29.83 12.24
C SER A 113 -13.06 30.55 12.62
N GLY A 114 -11.91 30.12 12.09
CA GLY A 114 -10.64 30.87 12.19
C GLY A 114 -9.68 30.45 13.30
N THR A 115 -10.02 29.43 14.09
CA THR A 115 -9.09 28.75 15.02
C THR A 115 -9.07 27.25 14.73
N CYS A 116 -7.93 26.64 14.46
CA CYS A 116 -7.83 25.19 14.26
C CYS A 116 -8.32 24.43 15.50
N GLY A 117 -8.98 23.31 15.30
CA GLY A 117 -9.45 22.42 16.35
C GLY A 117 -10.03 21.12 15.78
N PRO A 118 -10.39 20.17 16.66
CA PRO A 118 -10.82 18.85 16.25
C PRO A 118 -12.04 18.88 15.32
N SER A 119 -11.88 18.20 14.19
CA SER A 119 -12.93 17.92 13.22
C SER A 119 -14.04 17.08 13.84
N LYS A 120 -15.22 17.07 13.23
CA LYS A 120 -16.37 16.27 13.67
C LYS A 120 -16.03 14.79 13.80
N ALA A 121 -16.65 14.13 14.78
CA ALA A 121 -16.56 12.68 14.90
C ALA A 121 -17.02 12.00 13.60
N GLU A 122 -16.41 10.86 13.26
CA GLU A 122 -16.66 10.10 12.03
C GLU A 122 -16.19 10.77 10.73
N THR A 123 -15.52 11.93 10.81
CA THR A 123 -14.85 12.53 9.65
C THR A 123 -13.72 11.61 9.21
N ALA A 124 -13.73 11.18 7.95
CA ALA A 124 -12.70 10.32 7.40
C ALA A 124 -11.35 11.06 7.37
N CYS A 125 -10.31 10.41 7.87
CA CYS A 125 -8.97 10.98 7.99
C CYS A 125 -7.90 9.96 7.58
N GLY A 126 -6.67 10.45 7.39
CA GLY A 126 -5.55 9.63 6.96
C GLY A 126 -5.71 9.04 5.56
N ALA A 127 -4.75 8.20 5.17
CA ALA A 127 -4.76 7.48 3.90
C ALA A 127 -4.95 5.99 4.14
N THR A 128 -5.50 5.29 3.16
CA THR A 128 -5.41 3.82 3.12
C THR A 128 -3.93 3.47 2.97
N THR A 129 -3.47 2.48 3.72
CA THR A 129 -2.12 1.94 3.61
C THR A 129 -2.20 0.43 3.43
N CYS A 130 -1.24 -0.14 2.69
CA CYS A 130 -1.05 -1.58 2.67
C CYS A 130 0.43 -1.89 2.80
N SER A 131 0.79 -2.58 3.86
CA SER A 131 2.18 -2.96 4.14
C SER A 131 2.22 -4.32 4.80
N GLU A 132 3.23 -5.13 4.44
CA GLU A 132 3.46 -6.46 5.03
C GLU A 132 2.23 -7.40 4.94
N GLY A 133 1.40 -7.23 3.91
CA GLY A 133 0.18 -8.02 3.71
C GLY A 133 -1.02 -7.57 4.55
N VAL A 134 -0.94 -6.39 5.17
CA VAL A 134 -2.02 -5.81 5.97
C VAL A 134 -2.47 -4.49 5.36
N GLU A 135 -3.73 -4.44 4.94
CA GLU A 135 -4.43 -3.24 4.51
C GLU A 135 -5.05 -2.55 5.73
N THR A 136 -4.69 -1.28 5.97
CA THR A 136 -5.34 -0.43 6.96
C THR A 136 -6.16 0.60 6.22
N GLY A 137 -7.48 0.55 6.40
CA GLY A 137 -8.40 1.52 5.82
C GLY A 137 -8.15 2.93 6.33
N ARG A 138 -8.81 3.92 5.69
CA ARG A 138 -8.86 5.29 6.22
C ARG A 138 -9.39 5.28 7.64
N GLY A 139 -8.81 6.15 8.45
CA GLY A 139 -9.20 6.38 9.82
C GLY A 139 -10.43 7.25 9.95
N THR A 140 -10.83 7.50 11.19
CA THR A 140 -11.87 8.46 11.53
C THR A 140 -11.46 9.34 12.69
N CYS A 141 -11.81 10.62 12.62
CA CYS A 141 -11.65 11.56 13.72
C CYS A 141 -12.62 11.22 14.86
N ASP A 142 -12.16 11.37 16.10
CA ASP A 142 -12.94 11.08 17.30
C ASP A 142 -13.80 12.26 17.79
N GLY A 143 -13.62 13.45 17.20
CA GLY A 143 -14.29 14.68 17.62
C GLY A 143 -13.64 15.39 18.80
N THR A 144 -12.57 14.84 19.38
CA THR A 144 -11.95 15.38 20.60
C THR A 144 -10.46 15.69 20.44
N SER A 145 -9.82 15.11 19.44
CA SER A 145 -8.42 15.29 19.11
C SER A 145 -8.22 15.61 17.62
N THR A 146 -7.04 16.12 17.31
CA THR A 146 -6.56 16.37 15.93
C THR A 146 -5.83 15.14 15.37
N GLU A 147 -5.74 14.07 16.15
CA GLU A 147 -5.10 12.82 15.75
C GLU A 147 -6.10 11.93 15.01
N CYS A 148 -5.66 11.31 13.93
CA CYS A 148 -6.45 10.36 13.18
C CYS A 148 -6.33 8.96 13.78
N GLU A 149 -7.42 8.37 14.25
CA GLU A 149 -7.43 6.95 14.64
C GLU A 149 -7.42 6.09 13.37
N PRO A 150 -6.42 5.20 13.17
CA PRO A 150 -6.35 4.36 11.97
C PRO A 150 -7.58 3.48 11.80
N GLY A 151 -7.90 3.14 10.55
CA GLY A 151 -8.96 2.19 10.24
C GLY A 151 -8.66 0.79 10.79
N GLU A 152 -9.68 -0.08 10.77
CA GLU A 152 -9.52 -1.47 11.15
C GLU A 152 -8.54 -2.20 10.20
N PRO A 153 -7.52 -2.91 10.72
CA PRO A 153 -6.59 -3.65 9.88
C PRO A 153 -7.25 -4.89 9.28
N LYS A 154 -6.94 -5.15 8.02
CA LYS A 154 -7.45 -6.27 7.24
C LYS A 154 -6.27 -7.00 6.59
N GLU A 155 -6.14 -8.28 6.91
CA GLU A 155 -5.14 -9.16 6.27
C GLU A 155 -5.49 -9.38 4.78
N CYS A 156 -4.49 -9.36 3.91
CA CYS A 156 -4.66 -9.62 2.47
C CYS A 156 -4.82 -11.11 2.13
N GLU A 157 -4.85 -11.98 3.14
CA GLU A 157 -4.98 -13.42 3.01
C GLU A 157 -3.93 -14.00 2.04
N THR A 158 -4.34 -14.40 0.84
CA THR A 158 -3.47 -15.02 -0.18
C THR A 158 -2.92 -14.01 -1.18
N PHE A 159 -3.27 -12.73 -1.06
CA PHE A 159 -2.89 -11.66 -1.97
C PHE A 159 -1.81 -10.77 -1.37
N ALA A 160 -1.02 -10.14 -2.24
CA ALA A 160 -0.07 -9.12 -1.85
C ALA A 160 -0.73 -7.74 -1.69
N CYS A 161 0.01 -6.80 -1.12
CA CYS A 161 -0.33 -5.39 -1.17
C CYS A 161 -0.03 -4.79 -2.55
N ASP A 162 -1.00 -4.08 -3.10
CA ASP A 162 -0.81 -3.17 -4.22
C ASP A 162 -0.22 -1.86 -3.70
N SER A 163 1.01 -1.55 -4.11
CA SER A 163 1.70 -0.32 -3.73
C SER A 163 1.16 0.94 -4.41
N GLU A 164 0.45 0.80 -5.53
CA GLU A 164 -0.13 1.93 -6.28
C GLU A 164 -1.45 2.36 -5.64
N GLU A 165 -2.32 1.40 -5.34
CA GLU A 165 -3.64 1.65 -4.75
C GLU A 165 -3.62 1.65 -3.20
N ASN A 166 -2.51 1.25 -2.58
CA ASN A 166 -2.36 1.08 -1.13
C ASN A 166 -3.44 0.16 -0.53
N ALA A 167 -3.81 -0.91 -1.24
CA ALA A 167 -4.84 -1.87 -0.84
C ALA A 167 -4.40 -3.30 -1.17
N CYS A 168 -5.08 -4.31 -0.62
CA CYS A 168 -4.83 -5.70 -1.03
C CYS A 168 -5.26 -5.92 -2.49
N PHE A 169 -4.49 -6.69 -3.25
CA PHE A 169 -5.03 -7.25 -4.49
C PHE A 169 -6.24 -8.13 -4.18
N THR A 170 -7.19 -8.17 -5.12
CA THR A 170 -8.37 -9.06 -5.04
C THR A 170 -8.38 -10.10 -6.15
N GLU A 171 -7.50 -9.95 -7.13
CA GLU A 171 -7.28 -10.85 -8.25
C GLU A 171 -5.81 -10.78 -8.65
N CYS A 172 -5.29 -11.87 -9.22
CA CYS A 172 -3.92 -11.93 -9.67
C CYS A 172 -3.85 -12.05 -11.19
N THR A 173 -2.84 -11.43 -11.80
CA THR A 173 -2.45 -11.65 -13.20
C THR A 173 -1.03 -12.19 -13.32
N GLU A 174 -0.27 -12.09 -12.23
CA GLU A 174 1.10 -12.55 -12.08
C GLU A 174 1.35 -12.91 -10.62
N ASP A 175 2.37 -13.72 -10.37
CA ASP A 175 2.69 -14.23 -9.02
C ASP A 175 3.01 -13.11 -8.02
N ALA A 176 3.47 -11.94 -8.48
CA ALA A 176 3.74 -10.78 -7.64
C ALA A 176 2.48 -10.16 -7.01
N HIS A 177 1.29 -10.44 -7.55
CA HIS A 177 0.02 -10.02 -6.96
C HIS A 177 -0.42 -10.93 -5.80
N CYS A 178 0.26 -12.08 -5.64
CA CYS A 178 -0.03 -13.04 -4.60
C CYS A 178 0.90 -12.86 -3.39
N ALA A 179 0.44 -13.30 -2.23
CA ALA A 179 1.24 -13.31 -1.01
C ALA A 179 2.51 -14.15 -1.17
N LEU A 180 3.44 -14.01 -0.22
CA LEU A 180 4.69 -14.77 -0.20
C LEU A 180 4.42 -16.26 -0.42
N CYS A 181 5.16 -16.89 -1.33
CA CYS A 181 5.00 -18.31 -1.65
C CYS A 181 3.64 -18.74 -2.23
N HIS A 182 2.85 -17.80 -2.73
CA HIS A 182 1.68 -18.11 -3.54
C HIS A 182 1.97 -17.93 -5.04
N VAL A 183 1.32 -18.77 -5.84
CA VAL A 183 1.37 -18.76 -7.29
C VAL A 183 0.01 -18.32 -7.82
N CYS A 184 0.02 -17.53 -8.88
CA CYS A 184 -1.18 -17.03 -9.52
C CYS A 184 -1.73 -18.02 -10.55
N ASP A 185 -3.01 -18.37 -10.42
CA ASP A 185 -3.80 -18.87 -11.53
C ASP A 185 -4.46 -17.68 -12.23
N ALA A 186 -3.85 -17.23 -13.33
CA ALA A 186 -4.32 -16.05 -14.07
C ALA A 186 -5.63 -16.28 -14.83
N GLU A 187 -6.08 -17.52 -15.04
CA GLU A 187 -7.38 -17.80 -15.67
C GLU A 187 -8.52 -17.61 -14.68
N GLU A 188 -8.31 -18.05 -13.44
CA GLU A 188 -9.28 -17.93 -12.35
C GLU A 188 -9.10 -16.64 -11.52
N GLY A 189 -7.95 -15.96 -11.66
CA GLY A 189 -7.59 -14.77 -10.88
C GLY A 189 -7.30 -15.07 -9.41
N THR A 190 -6.90 -16.31 -9.08
CA THR A 190 -6.76 -16.76 -7.68
C THR A 190 -5.34 -17.14 -7.31
N CYS A 191 -4.97 -16.91 -6.05
CA CYS A 191 -3.67 -17.24 -5.50
C CYS A 191 -3.72 -18.53 -4.68
N SER A 192 -2.78 -19.44 -4.90
CA SER A 192 -2.67 -20.72 -4.18
C SER A 192 -1.23 -20.99 -3.73
N LEU A 193 -1.06 -21.74 -2.64
CA LEU A 193 0.28 -22.05 -2.12
C LEU A 193 1.10 -22.81 -3.16
N ALA A 194 2.35 -22.39 -3.33
CA ALA A 194 3.32 -23.08 -4.16
C ALA A 194 3.68 -24.45 -3.56
N PRO A 195 4.09 -25.42 -4.40
CA PRO A 195 4.66 -26.67 -3.91
C PRO A 195 5.89 -26.42 -3.03
N ALA A 196 6.07 -27.26 -2.00
CA ALA A 196 7.26 -27.22 -1.16
C ALA A 196 8.55 -27.38 -1.99
N GLY A 197 9.56 -26.58 -1.69
CA GLY A 197 10.82 -26.51 -2.44
C GLY A 197 10.78 -25.60 -3.68
N THR A 198 9.68 -24.88 -3.93
CA THR A 198 9.61 -23.91 -5.05
C THR A 198 10.49 -22.69 -4.75
N PRO A 199 11.53 -22.40 -5.56
CA PRO A 199 12.38 -21.22 -5.37
C PRO A 199 11.69 -19.94 -5.86
N GLY A 200 12.13 -18.79 -5.36
CA GLY A 200 11.57 -17.48 -5.75
C GLY A 200 10.30 -17.13 -4.98
N LEU A 201 9.32 -16.50 -5.64
CA LEU A 201 8.03 -16.10 -5.05
C LEU A 201 8.16 -15.24 -3.77
N GLY A 202 9.15 -14.33 -3.78
CA GLY A 202 9.49 -13.45 -2.65
C GLY A 202 10.57 -14.00 -1.71
N CYS A 203 11.01 -15.26 -1.88
CA CYS A 203 12.16 -15.80 -1.17
C CYS A 203 13.51 -15.35 -1.78
N GLU A 204 14.55 -15.32 -0.94
CA GLU A 204 15.92 -14.97 -1.35
C GLU A 204 16.60 -16.06 -2.23
N GLU A 205 17.75 -15.75 -2.83
CA GLU A 205 18.48 -16.60 -3.80
C GLU A 205 18.83 -18.02 -3.29
N ASN A 206 18.88 -18.23 -1.98
CA ASN A 206 19.15 -19.53 -1.33
C ASN A 206 17.96 -20.09 -0.55
N GLN A 207 16.76 -19.57 -0.81
CA GLN A 207 15.54 -19.95 -0.13
C GLN A 207 14.49 -20.44 -1.13
N ALA A 208 13.57 -21.26 -0.60
CA ALA A 208 12.42 -21.76 -1.30
C ALA A 208 11.23 -21.84 -0.35
N CYS A 209 10.04 -21.92 -0.94
CA CYS A 209 8.80 -21.99 -0.22
C CYS A 209 8.61 -23.37 0.41
N ASP A 210 8.25 -23.40 1.69
CA ASP A 210 7.76 -24.61 2.33
C ASP A 210 6.24 -24.78 2.12
N ALA A 211 5.71 -25.93 2.57
CA ALA A 211 4.28 -26.23 2.43
C ALA A 211 3.36 -25.30 3.24
N ALA A 212 3.90 -24.47 4.15
CA ALA A 212 3.18 -23.51 4.95
C ALA A 212 3.24 -22.08 4.37
N GLY A 213 3.94 -21.87 3.26
CA GLY A 213 4.13 -20.56 2.64
C GLY A 213 5.27 -19.74 3.25
N ALA A 214 6.19 -20.37 3.98
CA ALA A 214 7.36 -19.70 4.54
C ALA A 214 8.61 -19.94 3.69
N CYS A 215 9.49 -18.94 3.60
CA CYS A 215 10.80 -19.10 2.98
C CYS A 215 11.75 -19.83 3.92
N LYS A 216 12.28 -20.95 3.44
CA LYS A 216 13.27 -21.79 4.12
C LYS A 216 14.45 -22.11 3.20
N PRO A 217 15.62 -22.52 3.73
CA PRO A 217 16.72 -23.05 2.94
C PRO A 217 16.27 -23.93 1.77
N ALA A 218 16.70 -23.56 0.57
CA ALA A 218 16.41 -24.28 -0.66
C ALA A 218 17.15 -25.62 -0.71
N ASN A 219 16.78 -26.48 -1.68
CA ASN A 219 17.52 -27.69 -1.95
C ASN A 219 19.00 -27.37 -2.25
N GLY A 220 19.90 -28.13 -1.63
CA GLY A 220 21.34 -27.96 -1.74
C GLY A 220 21.97 -27.05 -0.69
N GLN A 221 21.18 -26.43 0.18
CA GLN A 221 21.71 -25.70 1.33
C GLN A 221 22.08 -26.64 2.46
N GLU A 222 23.00 -26.22 3.33
CA GLU A 222 23.36 -26.97 4.53
C GLU A 222 22.18 -27.02 5.51
N CYS A 223 22.00 -28.16 6.18
CA CYS A 223 20.96 -28.35 7.19
C CYS A 223 21.41 -29.31 8.29
N THR A 224 20.72 -29.24 9.42
CA THR A 224 20.89 -30.18 10.53
C THR A 224 19.60 -30.93 10.88
N ASP A 225 18.44 -30.37 10.49
CA ASP A 225 17.13 -30.97 10.67
C ASP A 225 16.27 -30.79 9.41
N GLY A 226 15.34 -31.73 9.17
CA GLY A 226 14.46 -31.69 8.00
C GLY A 226 13.54 -30.47 7.99
N GLU A 227 13.08 -30.01 9.16
CA GLU A 227 12.18 -28.86 9.28
C GLU A 227 12.82 -27.53 8.84
N GLU A 228 14.17 -27.47 8.79
CA GLU A 228 14.93 -26.32 8.29
C GLU A 228 14.83 -26.21 6.77
N CYS A 229 14.58 -27.30 6.06
CA CYS A 229 14.53 -27.31 4.60
C CYS A 229 13.14 -26.95 4.08
N ALA A 230 13.07 -26.21 2.98
CA ALA A 230 11.80 -25.91 2.32
C ALA A 230 11.04 -27.17 1.90
N SER A 231 11.78 -28.21 1.53
CA SER A 231 11.25 -29.55 1.22
C SER A 231 10.83 -30.36 2.45
N GLY A 232 11.20 -29.94 3.65
CA GLY A 232 11.05 -30.73 4.87
C GLY A 232 12.05 -31.89 5.01
N SER A 233 13.06 -32.00 4.12
CA SER A 233 13.97 -33.14 4.06
C SER A 233 15.43 -32.70 4.14
N CYS A 234 16.14 -33.19 5.18
CA CYS A 234 17.57 -32.98 5.38
C CYS A 234 18.27 -34.34 5.34
N VAL A 235 19.13 -34.54 4.34
CA VAL A 235 19.85 -35.81 4.11
C VAL A 235 21.33 -35.49 3.91
N ASP A 236 22.21 -36.21 4.60
CA ASP A 236 23.67 -35.99 4.58
C ASP A 236 24.12 -34.56 4.89
N GLY A 237 23.34 -33.86 5.72
CA GLY A 237 23.58 -32.46 6.09
C GLY A 237 23.23 -31.45 4.99
N VAL A 238 22.48 -31.88 3.97
CA VAL A 238 22.06 -31.04 2.83
C VAL A 238 20.54 -31.13 2.62
N CYS A 239 19.90 -29.98 2.40
CA CYS A 239 18.49 -29.92 2.10
C CYS A 239 18.19 -30.61 0.78
N CYS A 240 17.29 -31.57 0.82
CA CYS A 240 17.04 -32.45 -0.31
C CYS A 240 15.64 -32.28 -0.86
N ASN A 241 15.43 -32.46 -2.16
CA ASN A 241 14.10 -32.41 -2.78
C ASN A 241 13.11 -33.42 -2.18
N THR A 242 13.60 -34.51 -1.59
CA THR A 242 12.80 -35.52 -0.91
C THR A 242 13.62 -36.22 0.18
N GLY A 243 12.97 -36.99 1.06
CA GLY A 243 13.66 -37.86 2.00
C GLY A 243 14.18 -39.07 1.25
N CYS A 244 15.50 -39.20 1.09
CA CYS A 244 16.09 -40.38 0.47
C CYS A 244 15.77 -41.63 1.28
N ASP A 245 14.96 -42.52 0.70
CA ASP A 245 14.43 -43.70 1.39
C ASP A 245 15.38 -44.90 1.34
N ALA A 246 16.38 -44.88 0.45
CA ALA A 246 17.33 -45.97 0.27
C ALA A 246 18.70 -45.66 0.91
N ALA A 247 19.38 -46.70 1.39
CA ALA A 247 20.64 -46.58 2.14
C ALA A 247 21.85 -46.06 1.33
N CYS A 248 21.71 -45.97 0.01
CA CYS A 248 22.73 -45.47 -0.91
C CYS A 248 22.17 -44.36 -1.79
N GLN A 249 21.34 -43.50 -1.18
CA GLN A 249 20.81 -42.31 -1.80
C GLN A 249 21.21 -41.11 -0.98
N ALA A 250 21.83 -40.14 -1.64
CA ALA A 250 22.42 -38.99 -1.00
C ALA A 250 22.06 -37.70 -1.72
N CYS A 251 22.15 -36.58 -1.00
CA CYS A 251 21.84 -35.25 -1.53
C CYS A 251 23.04 -34.31 -1.56
N ASN A 252 24.19 -34.79 -1.11
CA ASN A 252 25.48 -34.08 -1.16
C ASN A 252 26.35 -34.49 -2.38
N ILE A 253 25.75 -35.16 -3.39
CA ILE A 253 26.46 -35.63 -4.58
C ILE A 253 26.85 -34.44 -5.47
N GLU A 254 28.13 -34.34 -5.81
CA GLU A 254 28.64 -33.30 -6.71
C GLU A 254 27.94 -33.37 -8.09
N GLY A 255 27.32 -32.26 -8.50
CA GLY A 255 26.54 -32.18 -9.74
C GLY A 255 25.04 -32.45 -9.59
N SER A 256 24.61 -33.03 -8.47
CA SER A 256 23.19 -33.29 -8.12
C SER A 256 22.86 -32.78 -6.71
N LEU A 257 23.52 -31.69 -6.30
CA LEU A 257 23.48 -31.22 -4.93
C LEU A 257 22.05 -30.73 -4.58
N GLY A 258 21.45 -31.32 -3.55
CA GLY A 258 20.06 -31.11 -3.15
C GLY A 258 19.02 -31.98 -3.88
N GLU A 259 19.43 -32.83 -4.81
CA GLU A 259 18.56 -33.80 -5.48
C GLU A 259 18.89 -35.21 -5.00
N CYS A 260 17.91 -35.88 -4.39
CA CYS A 260 18.06 -37.25 -3.90
C CYS A 260 18.43 -38.18 -5.06
N SER A 261 19.68 -38.61 -5.07
CA SER A 261 20.28 -39.34 -6.19
C SER A 261 21.03 -40.55 -5.67
N ASN A 262 21.14 -41.60 -6.49
CA ASN A 262 21.87 -42.80 -6.09
C ASN A 262 23.37 -42.51 -6.00
N VAL A 263 23.98 -42.94 -4.91
CA VAL A 263 25.43 -42.94 -4.72
C VAL A 263 26.07 -43.91 -5.72
N ALA A 264 27.20 -43.49 -6.30
CA ALA A 264 27.88 -44.26 -7.34
C ALA A 264 28.23 -45.68 -6.89
N ALA A 265 28.16 -46.63 -7.82
CA ALA A 265 28.51 -48.02 -7.54
C ALA A 265 29.95 -48.13 -7.01
N GLY A 266 30.11 -48.86 -5.90
CA GLY A 266 31.39 -49.05 -5.22
C GLY A 266 31.80 -47.95 -4.25
N ALA A 267 31.03 -46.87 -4.13
CA ALA A 267 31.24 -45.87 -3.10
C ALA A 267 30.54 -46.25 -1.78
N GLU A 268 31.07 -45.75 -0.67
CA GLU A 268 30.42 -45.80 0.65
C GLU A 268 29.53 -44.55 0.83
N ASP A 269 28.47 -44.70 1.60
CA ASP A 269 27.51 -43.65 1.97
C ASP A 269 27.47 -43.49 3.50
N GLY A 270 28.57 -43.01 4.06
CA GLY A 270 28.69 -42.68 5.48
C GLY A 270 28.24 -43.80 6.44
N ALA A 271 27.31 -43.46 7.33
CA ALA A 271 26.76 -44.41 8.30
C ALA A 271 25.72 -45.36 7.68
N ASP A 272 25.13 -44.98 6.56
CA ASP A 272 24.04 -45.69 5.89
C ASP A 272 24.55 -46.84 5.02
N CYS A 273 25.75 -46.68 4.44
CA CYS A 273 26.46 -47.76 3.76
C CYS A 273 27.98 -47.70 3.93
N SER A 274 28.54 -48.52 4.81
CA SER A 274 29.99 -48.60 5.02
C SER A 274 30.48 -49.98 5.49
N GLY A 275 31.80 -50.15 5.49
CA GLY A 275 32.49 -51.31 6.04
C GLY A 275 32.58 -52.45 5.04
N ALA A 276 31.85 -53.54 5.29
CA ALA A 276 31.78 -54.66 4.35
C ALA A 276 30.78 -54.41 3.20
N ASN A 277 30.18 -53.22 3.17
CA ASN A 277 29.16 -52.88 2.18
C ASN A 277 29.51 -51.59 1.45
N VAL A 278 29.09 -51.53 0.19
CA VAL A 278 29.18 -50.37 -0.70
C VAL A 278 27.89 -50.28 -1.52
N CYS A 279 27.69 -49.13 -2.15
CA CYS A 279 26.53 -48.87 -2.98
C CYS A 279 26.61 -49.61 -4.32
N ASP A 280 25.46 -50.02 -4.84
CA ASP A 280 25.36 -50.70 -6.15
C ASP A 280 25.08 -49.74 -7.32
N GLY A 281 24.92 -48.44 -7.06
CA GLY A 281 24.54 -47.45 -8.07
C GLY A 281 23.03 -47.39 -8.35
N GLU A 282 22.26 -48.33 -7.81
CA GLU A 282 20.79 -48.39 -7.91
C GLU A 282 20.11 -47.98 -6.59
N GLY A 283 20.90 -47.63 -5.57
CA GLY A 283 20.45 -47.13 -4.27
C GLY A 283 20.47 -48.18 -3.16
N ALA A 284 20.92 -49.41 -3.42
CA ALA A 284 21.05 -50.44 -2.39
C ALA A 284 22.48 -50.51 -1.83
N CYS A 285 22.56 -50.72 -0.52
CA CYS A 285 23.80 -51.04 0.19
C CYS A 285 24.00 -52.56 0.20
N LYS A 286 25.04 -53.03 -0.48
CA LYS A 286 25.32 -54.46 -0.71
C LYS A 286 26.78 -54.80 -0.42
N LEU A 287 27.11 -56.09 -0.35
CA LEU A 287 28.46 -56.55 -0.04
C LEU A 287 29.48 -55.99 -1.04
N ALA A 288 30.59 -55.48 -0.49
CA ALA A 288 31.71 -54.96 -1.25
C ALA A 288 32.45 -56.06 -2.02
N PRO A 289 33.21 -55.71 -3.08
CA PRO A 289 34.12 -56.65 -3.71
C PRO A 289 35.01 -57.32 -2.67
N THR A 290 35.32 -58.60 -2.88
CA THR A 290 36.11 -59.45 -1.96
C THR A 290 35.40 -59.94 -0.68
N GLU A 291 34.18 -59.49 -0.41
CA GLU A 291 33.37 -60.02 0.70
C GLU A 291 32.72 -61.37 0.34
N THR A 292 32.40 -62.15 1.37
CA THR A 292 31.89 -63.52 1.19
C THR A 292 30.39 -63.50 0.88
N CYS A 293 29.98 -64.13 -0.21
CA CYS A 293 28.59 -64.16 -0.70
C CYS A 293 28.10 -65.59 -0.96
N ALA A 294 26.78 -65.77 -0.95
CA ALA A 294 26.07 -66.98 -1.34
C ALA A 294 25.33 -66.82 -2.67
N GLU A 295 24.79 -65.63 -2.95
CA GLU A 295 24.00 -65.31 -4.14
C GLU A 295 24.47 -64.01 -4.82
N ASP A 296 24.27 -63.90 -6.13
CA ASP A 296 24.70 -62.74 -6.94
C ASP A 296 24.13 -61.41 -6.43
N GLU A 297 22.89 -61.43 -5.92
CA GLU A 297 22.13 -60.27 -5.47
C GLU A 297 22.65 -59.65 -4.16
N GLU A 298 23.47 -60.40 -3.41
CA GLU A 298 24.10 -59.91 -2.18
C GLU A 298 25.28 -58.97 -2.46
N CYS A 299 25.86 -59.06 -3.66
CA CYS A 299 27.03 -58.27 -4.07
C CYS A 299 26.62 -56.96 -4.74
N ALA A 300 27.29 -55.86 -4.40
CA ALA A 300 27.06 -54.57 -5.05
C ALA A 300 27.40 -54.60 -6.55
N SER A 301 28.33 -55.46 -6.97
CA SER A 301 28.63 -55.74 -8.39
C SER A 301 27.56 -56.59 -9.09
N GLY A 302 26.59 -57.13 -8.36
CA GLY A 302 25.57 -58.05 -8.87
C GLY A 302 26.11 -59.42 -9.28
N ASN A 303 27.33 -59.78 -8.85
CA ASN A 303 27.95 -61.06 -9.17
C ASN A 303 28.70 -61.67 -7.98
N CYS A 304 28.30 -62.89 -7.60
CA CYS A 304 28.99 -63.74 -6.64
C CYS A 304 29.78 -64.80 -7.40
N LEU A 305 31.11 -64.68 -7.38
CA LEU A 305 31.98 -65.62 -8.07
C LEU A 305 31.81 -67.04 -7.50
N GLY A 306 32.08 -68.07 -8.31
CA GLY A 306 32.02 -69.48 -7.88
C GLY A 306 32.99 -69.89 -6.76
N ILE A 307 33.75 -68.93 -6.23
CA ILE A 307 34.57 -69.02 -5.02
C ILE A 307 33.88 -68.44 -3.77
N PHE A 308 32.59 -68.10 -3.85
CA PHE A 308 31.78 -67.48 -2.79
C PHE A 308 32.27 -66.09 -2.37
N VAL A 309 32.68 -65.27 -3.34
CA VAL A 309 33.23 -63.93 -3.12
C VAL A 309 32.66 -62.96 -4.15
N CYS A 310 32.31 -61.75 -3.72
CA CYS A 310 31.81 -60.72 -4.62
C CYS A 310 32.86 -60.26 -5.64
N ASP A 311 32.44 -60.19 -6.91
CA ASP A 311 33.29 -59.75 -8.01
C ASP A 311 33.60 -58.25 -7.94
N GLU A 312 34.66 -57.82 -8.62
CA GLU A 312 34.95 -56.40 -8.82
C GLU A 312 33.89 -55.73 -9.71
N PHE A 313 33.75 -54.40 -9.58
CA PHE A 313 32.85 -53.65 -10.47
C PHE A 313 33.38 -53.69 -11.90
N PRO A 314 32.50 -53.85 -12.91
CA PRO A 314 32.92 -53.77 -14.31
C PRO A 314 33.49 -52.38 -14.57
N GLU A 315 34.69 -52.31 -15.18
CA GLU A 315 35.25 -51.02 -15.59
C GLU A 315 34.32 -50.36 -16.65
N PRO A 316 34.09 -49.04 -16.54
CA PRO A 316 33.18 -48.31 -17.43
C PRO A 316 33.64 -48.27 -18.89
#